data_AF-A0A4R5C5C1-F1
#
_entry.id   AF-A0A4R5C5C1-F1
#
_cell.length_a   1.000
_cell.length_b   1.000
_cell.length_c   1.000
_cell.angle_alpha   90.00
_cell.angle_beta   90.00
_cell.angle_gamma   90.00
#
_symmetry.space_group_name_H-M   'P 1'
#
loop_
_entity.id
_entity.type
_entity.pdbx_description
1 polymer ?
#
loop_
_entity_poly.entity_id
_entity_poly.type
_entity_poly.pdbx_seq_one_letter_code
_entity_poly.pdbx_strand_id
1 'polypeptide(L)'
;MTFYLSRARAEQHLERDDVTEAVAARLERQQCLTRPDALWGFILEEDVLWYRSGPADTHREQLQHLIEVSGSDRQNVLLGIIPRDVDRRGVIPGEAFIMDDDRLVTVELISGYLRLTMPDEIRMYGEAWDRLLSIAVHGDQARALIHRPLQALG
;
A
#
# COMPACT_ATOMS: atom_id res chain seq x y z
N MET A 1 -13.57 6.59 -3.73
CA MET A 1 -12.19 6.40 -4.27
C MET A 1 -11.56 7.61 -5.00
N THR A 2 -12.30 8.40 -5.77
CA THR A 2 -11.78 9.58 -6.53
C THR A 2 -11.25 10.73 -5.66
N PHE A 3 -11.81 10.90 -4.45
CA PHE A 3 -11.46 11.98 -3.51
C PHE A 3 -9.96 12.09 -3.21
N TYR A 4 -9.30 10.96 -2.95
CA TYR A 4 -7.87 10.96 -2.61
C TYR A 4 -6.96 11.29 -3.80
N LEU A 5 -7.32 10.84 -5.00
CA LEU A 5 -6.59 11.17 -6.21
C LEU A 5 -6.66 12.67 -6.52
N SER A 6 -7.86 13.27 -6.38
CA SER A 6 -8.01 14.71 -6.55
C SER A 6 -7.24 15.51 -5.52
N ARG A 7 -7.17 15.04 -4.26
CA ARG A 7 -6.50 15.75 -3.17
C ARG A 7 -4.97 15.68 -3.28
N ALA A 8 -4.39 14.49 -3.47
CA ALA A 8 -2.95 14.33 -3.61
C ALA A 8 -2.40 15.19 -4.77
N ARG A 9 -3.18 15.36 -5.84
CA ARG A 9 -2.79 16.19 -6.99
C ARG A 9 -2.96 17.69 -6.77
N ALA A 10 -3.98 18.10 -6.02
CA ALA A 10 -4.11 19.48 -5.57
C ALA A 10 -2.93 19.88 -4.67
N GLU A 11 -2.48 18.97 -3.79
CA GLU A 11 -1.28 19.16 -2.96
C GLU A 11 0.01 19.22 -3.82
N GLN A 12 0.04 18.51 -4.96
CA GLN A 12 1.14 18.50 -5.93
C GLN A 12 1.04 19.57 -7.04
N HIS A 13 0.06 20.47 -7.01
CA HIS A 13 -0.15 21.53 -8.03
C HIS A 13 -0.26 21.03 -9.48
N LEU A 14 -0.83 19.85 -9.72
CA LEU A 14 -1.07 19.29 -11.05
C LEU A 14 -2.44 19.72 -11.59
N GLU A 15 -2.52 20.11 -12.88
CA GLU A 15 -3.72 20.61 -13.56
C GLU A 15 -4.88 19.58 -13.59
N ARG A 16 -6.11 20.08 -13.73
CA ARG A 16 -7.36 19.34 -13.45
C ARG A 16 -7.75 18.32 -14.54
N ASP A 17 -7.20 18.43 -15.75
CA ASP A 17 -7.50 17.56 -16.92
C ASP A 17 -6.89 16.15 -16.77
N ASP A 18 -5.81 16.04 -15.99
CA ASP A 18 -5.12 14.77 -15.75
C ASP A 18 -5.93 13.81 -14.86
N VAL A 19 -7.00 14.26 -14.19
CA VAL A 19 -7.75 13.42 -13.23
C VAL A 19 -8.37 12.20 -13.92
N THR A 20 -8.89 12.37 -15.14
CA THR A 20 -9.47 11.27 -15.92
C THR A 20 -8.40 10.26 -16.30
N GLU A 21 -7.23 10.73 -16.75
CA GLU A 21 -6.07 9.89 -17.06
C GLU A 21 -5.53 9.18 -15.80
N ALA A 22 -5.52 9.85 -14.65
CA ALA A 22 -5.16 9.27 -13.35
C ALA A 22 -6.09 8.11 -12.98
N VAL A 23 -7.39 8.31 -13.16
CA VAL A 23 -8.40 7.31 -12.87
C VAL A 23 -8.24 6.14 -13.82
N ALA A 24 -8.01 6.38 -15.11
CA ALA A 24 -7.71 5.33 -16.07
C ALA A 24 -6.46 4.53 -15.68
N ALA A 25 -5.34 5.20 -15.39
CA ALA A 25 -4.10 4.56 -14.96
C ALA A 25 -4.24 3.83 -13.61
N ARG A 26 -5.16 4.26 -12.74
CA ARG A 26 -5.52 3.57 -11.49
C ARG A 26 -6.31 2.31 -11.79
N LEU A 27 -7.30 2.38 -12.67
CA LEU A 27 -8.12 1.24 -13.07
C LEU A 27 -7.27 0.18 -13.77
N GLU A 28 -6.33 0.58 -14.62
CA GLU A 28 -5.35 -0.33 -15.23
C GLU A 28 -4.50 -1.05 -14.17
N ARG A 29 -3.94 -0.32 -13.18
CA ARG A 29 -3.21 -0.96 -12.08
C ARG A 29 -4.08 -1.89 -11.24
N GLN A 30 -5.35 -1.56 -11.02
CA GLN A 30 -6.28 -2.45 -10.31
C GLN A 30 -6.55 -3.72 -11.11
N GLN A 31 -6.63 -3.64 -12.44
CA GLN A 31 -6.74 -4.81 -13.31
C GLN A 31 -5.47 -5.66 -13.27
N CYS A 32 -4.29 -5.09 -13.04
CA CYS A 32 -3.08 -5.89 -12.83
C CYS A 32 -3.21 -6.86 -11.65
N LEU A 33 -3.96 -6.51 -10.60
CA LEU A 33 -4.19 -7.39 -9.44
C LEU A 33 -5.03 -8.65 -9.78
N THR A 34 -5.72 -8.69 -10.93
CA THR A 34 -6.50 -9.86 -11.36
C THR A 34 -5.68 -10.82 -12.22
N ARG A 35 -4.43 -10.46 -12.55
CA ARG A 35 -3.51 -11.32 -13.29
C ARG A 35 -3.14 -12.56 -12.46
N PRO A 36 -3.47 -13.78 -12.92
CA PRO A 36 -3.17 -15.01 -12.19
C PRO A 36 -1.68 -15.39 -12.23
N ASP A 37 -0.92 -14.78 -13.15
CA ASP A 37 0.51 -15.04 -13.38
C ASP A 37 1.44 -14.10 -12.58
N ALA A 38 0.89 -13.24 -11.73
CA ALA A 38 1.64 -12.27 -10.92
C ALA A 38 1.27 -12.38 -9.44
N LEU A 39 2.27 -12.32 -8.57
CA LEU A 39 2.08 -12.22 -7.11
C LEU A 39 2.21 -10.77 -6.68
N TRP A 40 1.29 -10.31 -5.83
CA TRP A 40 1.24 -8.94 -5.35
C TRP A 40 1.43 -8.92 -3.84
N GLY A 41 2.56 -8.40 -3.38
CA GLY A 41 2.86 -8.21 -1.96
C GLY A 41 2.56 -6.78 -1.52
N PHE A 42 1.85 -6.63 -0.41
CA PHE A 42 1.62 -5.35 0.26
C PHE A 42 1.92 -5.48 1.75
N ILE A 43 2.72 -4.58 2.29
CA ILE A 43 2.95 -4.46 3.74
C ILE A 43 2.56 -3.05 4.16
N LEU A 44 1.68 -2.95 5.15
CA LEU A 44 1.22 -1.67 5.70
C LEU A 44 1.49 -1.62 7.20
N GLU A 45 1.86 -0.46 7.71
CA GLU A 45 1.83 -0.20 9.15
C GLU A 45 0.37 -0.09 9.61
N GLU A 46 0.01 -0.68 10.75
CA GLU A 46 -1.37 -0.59 11.30
C GLU A 46 -1.82 0.88 11.42
N ASP A 47 -0.92 1.80 11.76
CA ASP A 47 -1.22 3.23 11.86
C ASP A 47 -1.83 3.85 10.61
N VAL A 48 -1.39 3.41 9.43
CA VAL A 48 -1.90 3.92 8.14
C VAL A 48 -3.40 3.64 7.99
N LEU A 49 -3.89 2.54 8.57
CA LEU A 49 -5.31 2.18 8.55
C LEU A 49 -6.19 3.19 9.30
N TRP A 50 -5.61 3.98 10.20
CA TRP A 50 -6.29 5.01 10.98
C TRP A 50 -6.16 6.42 10.39
N TYR A 51 -5.30 6.61 9.39
CA TYR A 51 -5.09 7.92 8.76
C TYR A 51 -6.27 8.33 7.88
N ARG A 52 -7.19 9.08 8.48
CA ARG A 52 -8.38 9.60 7.82
C ARG A 52 -8.08 10.88 7.06
N SER A 53 -7.51 10.73 5.88
CA SER A 53 -7.19 11.86 5.00
C SER A 53 -8.39 12.33 4.13
N GLY A 54 -9.58 11.77 4.34
CA GLY A 54 -10.81 12.09 3.59
C GLY A 54 -12.10 11.80 4.37
N PRO A 55 -13.29 11.88 3.73
CA PRO A 55 -14.57 11.62 4.38
C PRO A 55 -14.65 10.22 4.99
N ALA A 56 -15.42 10.08 6.08
CA ALA A 56 -15.58 8.82 6.80
C ALA A 56 -16.08 7.67 5.90
N ASP A 57 -17.04 7.95 5.02
CA ASP A 57 -17.58 6.95 4.09
C ASP A 57 -16.51 6.45 3.10
N THR A 58 -15.64 7.35 2.60
CA THR A 58 -14.55 6.95 1.72
C THR A 58 -13.50 6.11 2.45
N HIS A 59 -13.22 6.42 3.72
CA HIS A 59 -12.32 5.61 4.54
C HIS A 59 -12.93 4.22 4.80
N ARG A 60 -14.22 4.16 5.11
CA ARG A 60 -14.97 2.92 5.26
C ARG A 60 -14.87 2.04 4.01
N GLU A 61 -15.14 2.60 2.83
CA GLU A 61 -14.99 1.92 1.54
C GLU A 61 -13.58 1.35 1.34
N GLN A 62 -12.54 2.11 1.69
CA GLN A 62 -11.15 1.65 1.57
C GLN A 62 -10.82 0.48 2.49
N LEU A 63 -11.25 0.53 3.76
CA LEU A 63 -11.03 -0.55 4.72
C LEU A 63 -11.80 -1.81 4.33
N GLN A 64 -13.05 -1.67 3.87
CA GLN A 64 -13.84 -2.78 3.34
C GLN A 64 -13.15 -3.43 2.13
N HIS A 65 -12.63 -2.62 1.21
CA HIS A 65 -11.88 -3.12 0.07
C HIS A 65 -10.61 -3.88 0.48
N LEU A 66 -9.87 -3.42 1.51
CA LEU A 66 -8.72 -4.14 2.05
C LEU A 66 -9.10 -5.51 2.63
N ILE A 67 -10.27 -5.63 3.27
CA ILE A 67 -10.80 -6.90 3.76
C ILE A 67 -11.15 -7.83 2.59
N GLU A 68 -11.83 -7.32 1.57
CA GLU A 68 -12.19 -8.09 0.37
C GLU A 68 -10.96 -8.62 -0.38
N VAL A 69 -9.93 -7.77 -0.58
CA VAL A 69 -8.72 -8.17 -1.32
C VAL A 69 -7.81 -9.10 -0.54
N SER A 70 -7.87 -9.08 0.80
CA SER A 70 -7.14 -10.01 1.68
C SER A 70 -7.91 -11.31 1.95
N GLY A 71 -9.11 -11.46 1.37
CA GLY A 71 -9.89 -12.68 1.44
C GLY A 71 -9.20 -13.86 0.73
N SER A 72 -9.53 -15.08 1.17
CA SER A 72 -8.96 -16.34 0.64
C SER A 72 -9.19 -16.57 -0.86
N ASP A 73 -10.13 -15.84 -1.47
CA ASP A 73 -10.47 -15.97 -2.90
C ASP A 73 -9.39 -15.39 -3.84
N ARG A 74 -8.49 -14.54 -3.34
CA ARG A 74 -7.39 -13.94 -4.13
C ARG A 74 -6.04 -14.53 -3.74
N GLN A 75 -5.75 -15.72 -4.27
CA GLN A 75 -4.50 -16.47 -3.99
C GLN A 75 -3.22 -15.74 -4.44
N ASN A 76 -3.35 -14.70 -5.28
CA ASN A 76 -2.23 -13.95 -5.84
C ASN A 76 -1.93 -12.63 -5.11
N VAL A 77 -2.66 -12.31 -4.02
CA VAL A 77 -2.45 -11.10 -3.21
C VAL A 77 -2.05 -11.48 -1.79
N LEU A 78 -0.88 -11.03 -1.36
CA LEU A 78 -0.41 -11.11 0.01
C LEU A 78 -0.52 -9.73 0.65
N LEU A 79 -1.40 -9.60 1.66
CA LEU A 79 -1.48 -8.40 2.49
C LEU A 79 -0.97 -8.70 3.90
N GLY A 80 0.14 -8.05 4.27
CA GLY A 80 0.70 -8.02 5.62
C GLY A 80 0.41 -6.69 6.31
N ILE A 81 0.09 -6.74 7.60
CA ILE A 81 -0.07 -5.56 8.44
C ILE A 81 0.95 -5.66 9.58
N ILE A 82 1.77 -4.62 9.78
CA ILE A 82 2.70 -4.54 10.91
C ILE A 82 1.92 -3.98 12.11
N PRO A 83 1.74 -4.75 13.20
CA PRO A 83 1.03 -4.27 14.40
C PRO A 83 1.78 -3.11 15.07
N ARG A 84 1.05 -2.17 15.66
CA ARG A 84 1.62 -1.02 16.40
C ARG A 84 2.52 -1.43 17.57
N ASP A 85 2.21 -2.56 18.19
CA ASP A 85 2.84 -3.07 19.41
C ASP A 85 3.93 -4.12 19.15
N VAL A 86 4.30 -4.35 17.89
CA VAL A 86 5.33 -5.32 17.53
C VAL A 86 6.72 -4.87 18.00
N ASP A 87 7.58 -5.83 18.36
CA ASP A 87 8.99 -5.56 18.64
C ASP A 87 9.74 -5.23 17.35
N ARG A 88 10.21 -3.97 17.25
CA ARG A 88 10.91 -3.46 16.07
C ARG A 88 12.44 -3.45 16.21
N ARG A 89 13.01 -4.08 17.24
CA ARG A 89 14.47 -4.08 17.41
C ARG A 89 15.15 -4.66 16.16
N GLY A 90 15.94 -3.82 15.47
CA GLY A 90 16.62 -4.18 14.23
C GLY A 90 15.82 -3.96 12.94
N VAL A 91 14.56 -3.51 13.02
CA VAL A 91 13.69 -3.18 11.88
C VAL A 91 13.27 -1.72 11.94
N ILE A 92 14.00 -0.87 11.21
CA ILE A 92 13.79 0.58 11.19
C ILE A 92 12.81 0.90 10.06
N PRO A 93 11.73 1.69 10.32
CA PRO A 93 10.87 2.20 9.25
C PRO A 93 11.69 3.07 8.28
N GLY A 94 11.61 2.76 6.99
CA GLY A 94 12.19 3.57 5.91
C GLY A 94 11.11 4.33 5.14
N GLU A 95 11.51 4.89 4.01
CA GLU A 95 10.61 5.47 3.03
C GLU A 95 9.66 4.41 2.43
N ALA A 96 8.47 4.83 2.01
CA ALA A 96 7.59 3.94 1.25
C ALA A 96 8.18 3.69 -0.14
N PHE A 97 8.23 2.42 -0.54
CA PHE A 97 8.80 2.00 -1.82
C PHE A 97 7.92 0.95 -2.52
N ILE A 98 8.08 0.86 -3.83
CA ILE A 98 7.45 -0.16 -4.68
C ILE A 98 8.57 -0.89 -5.43
N MET A 99 8.53 -2.22 -5.40
CA MET A 99 9.47 -3.07 -6.14
C MET A 99 8.74 -3.80 -7.28
N ASP A 100 9.36 -3.82 -8.45
CA ASP A 100 9.01 -4.70 -9.57
C ASP A 100 10.12 -5.75 -9.69
N ASP A 101 9.93 -6.84 -8.94
CA ASP A 101 10.88 -7.93 -8.76
C ASP A 101 12.32 -7.43 -8.51
N ASP A 102 13.27 -7.95 -9.29
CA ASP A 102 14.69 -7.62 -9.27
C ASP A 102 15.07 -6.54 -10.29
N ARG A 103 14.08 -5.80 -10.82
CA ARG A 103 14.26 -4.93 -11.99
C ARG A 103 14.23 -3.45 -11.66
N LEU A 104 13.36 -3.06 -10.72
CA LEU A 104 13.11 -1.66 -10.45
C LEU A 104 12.59 -1.45 -9.03
N VAL A 105 13.13 -0.45 -8.34
CA VAL A 105 12.53 0.12 -7.14
C VAL A 105 12.16 1.58 -7.39
N THR A 106 10.96 1.97 -6.99
CA THR A 106 10.51 3.37 -6.99
C THR A 106 10.26 3.82 -5.56
N VAL A 107 10.75 5.01 -5.22
CA VAL A 107 10.56 5.64 -3.91
C VAL A 107 9.93 7.01 -4.12
N GLU A 108 8.79 7.27 -3.50
CA GLU A 108 8.14 8.57 -3.55
C GLU A 108 8.69 9.48 -2.46
N LEU A 109 9.05 10.71 -2.83
CA LEU A 109 9.56 11.75 -1.96
C LEU A 109 8.67 13.00 -2.11
N ILE A 110 8.72 13.89 -1.12
CA ILE A 110 7.99 15.17 -1.22
C ILE A 110 8.44 15.96 -2.47
N SER A 111 9.71 15.86 -2.85
CA SER A 111 10.30 16.58 -3.99
C SER A 111 10.18 15.86 -5.34
N GLY A 112 9.63 14.65 -5.40
CA GLY A 112 9.58 13.85 -6.62
C GLY A 112 9.66 12.35 -6.35
N TYR A 113 10.36 11.61 -7.20
CA TYR A 113 10.54 10.17 -7.00
C TYR A 113 11.94 9.73 -7.42
N LEU A 114 12.43 8.65 -6.80
CA LEU A 114 13.64 7.95 -7.20
C LEU A 114 13.27 6.73 -8.02
N ARG A 115 14.06 6.44 -9.04
CA ARG A 115 13.95 5.24 -9.88
C ARG A 115 15.28 4.49 -9.83
N LEU A 116 15.32 3.42 -9.04
CA LEU A 116 16.54 2.67 -8.74
C LEU A 116 16.57 1.38 -9.55
N THR A 117 17.61 1.20 -10.35
CA THR A 117 17.79 0.03 -11.22
C THR A 117 19.13 -0.67 -11.00
N MET A 118 19.96 -0.18 -10.07
CA MET A 118 21.24 -0.82 -9.78
C MET A 118 21.01 -2.08 -8.93
N PRO A 119 21.61 -3.24 -9.27
CA PRO A 119 21.37 -4.50 -8.56
C PRO A 119 21.59 -4.44 -7.05
N ASP A 120 22.62 -3.70 -6.59
CA ASP A 120 22.90 -3.56 -5.15
C ASP A 120 21.84 -2.73 -4.41
N GLU A 121 21.28 -1.71 -5.06
CA GLU A 121 20.18 -0.93 -4.49
C GLU A 121 18.92 -1.80 -4.40
N ILE A 122 18.59 -2.52 -5.48
CA ILE A 122 17.44 -3.44 -5.52
C ILE A 122 17.55 -4.49 -4.41
N ARG A 123 18.74 -5.10 -4.24
CA ARG A 123 19.00 -6.05 -3.16
C ARG A 123 18.78 -5.45 -1.79
N MET A 124 19.24 -4.22 -1.54
CA MET A 124 19.05 -3.52 -0.27
C MET A 124 17.57 -3.30 0.06
N TYR A 125 16.75 -2.94 -0.94
CA TYR A 125 15.30 -2.80 -0.75
C TYR A 125 14.61 -4.15 -0.57
N GLY A 126 15.08 -5.22 -1.23
CA GLY A 126 14.62 -6.58 -0.97
C GLY A 126 14.89 -7.01 0.48
N GLU A 127 16.09 -6.75 1.00
CA GLU A 127 16.43 -7.01 2.41
C GLU A 127 15.61 -6.15 3.38
N ALA A 128 15.21 -4.93 2.97
CA ALA A 128 14.29 -4.10 3.75
C ALA A 128 12.87 -4.68 3.76
N TRP A 129 12.38 -5.14 2.60
CA TRP A 129 11.11 -5.83 2.45
C TRP A 129 11.04 -7.07 3.35
N ASP A 130 12.05 -7.94 3.30
CA ASP A 130 12.09 -9.17 4.10
C ASP A 130 12.05 -8.88 5.61
N ARG A 131 12.75 -7.83 6.05
CA ARG A 131 12.71 -7.39 7.46
C ARG A 131 11.32 -6.90 7.87
N LEU A 132 10.66 -6.11 7.03
CA LEU A 132 9.29 -5.65 7.28
C LEU A 132 8.31 -6.83 7.28
N LEU A 133 8.47 -7.77 6.34
CA LEU A 133 7.63 -8.96 6.23
C LEU A 133 7.74 -9.84 7.48
N SER A 134 8.94 -9.96 8.05
CA SER A 134 9.20 -10.78 9.23
C SER A 134 8.42 -10.36 10.48
N ILE A 135 7.98 -9.10 10.54
CA ILE A 135 7.21 -8.53 11.66
C ILE A 135 5.73 -8.25 11.29
N ALA A 136 5.32 -8.56 10.06
CA ALA A 136 3.95 -8.37 9.59
C ALA A 136 3.08 -9.58 9.94
N VAL A 137 1.84 -9.33 10.38
CA VAL A 137 0.80 -10.35 10.52
C VAL A 137 -0.01 -10.46 9.24
N HIS A 138 -0.57 -11.64 8.97
CA HIS A 138 -1.30 -11.96 7.74
C HIS A 138 -2.64 -12.62 8.04
N GLY A 139 -3.47 -12.82 7.01
CA GLY A 139 -4.72 -13.56 7.12
C GLY A 139 -5.69 -12.96 8.15
N ASP A 140 -6.21 -13.80 9.04
CA ASP A 140 -7.19 -13.38 10.06
C ASP A 140 -6.65 -12.31 11.02
N GLN A 141 -5.36 -12.34 11.35
CA GLN A 141 -4.76 -11.35 12.23
C GLN A 141 -4.71 -9.97 11.55
N ALA A 142 -4.31 -9.91 10.28
CA ALA A 142 -4.35 -8.69 9.48
C ALA A 142 -5.80 -8.15 9.36
N ARG A 143 -6.76 -9.02 9.05
CA ARG A 143 -8.18 -8.66 8.97
C ARG A 143 -8.70 -8.09 10.29
N ALA A 144 -8.33 -8.68 11.42
CA ALA A 144 -8.71 -8.18 12.73
C ALA A 144 -8.19 -6.74 12.97
N LEU A 145 -6.96 -6.44 12.55
CA LEU A 145 -6.39 -5.08 12.65
C LEU A 145 -7.13 -4.08 11.74
N ILE A 146 -7.55 -4.47 10.54
CA ILE A 146 -8.34 -3.63 9.62
C ILE A 146 -9.76 -3.37 10.15
N HIS A 147 -10.35 -4.33 10.86
CA HIS A 147 -11.68 -4.16 11.46
C HIS A 147 -11.72 -3.12 12.58
N ARG A 148 -10.62 -2.89 13.30
CA ARG A 148 -10.57 -1.91 14.41
C ARG A 148 -10.90 -0.47 13.97
N PRO A 149 -10.21 0.13 12.98
CA PRO A 149 -10.57 1.47 12.49
C PRO A 149 -11.94 1.47 11.83
N LEU A 150 -12.37 0.37 11.19
CA LEU A 150 -13.70 0.27 10.58
C LEU A 150 -14.81 0.41 11.63
N GLN A 151 -14.68 -0.25 12.79
CA GLN A 151 -15.62 -0.13 13.91
C GLN A 151 -15.59 1.28 14.54
N ALA A 152 -14.42 1.93 14.56
CA ALA A 152 -14.29 3.28 15.09
C ALA A 152 -14.97 4.36 14.24
N LEU A 153 -15.31 4.06 12.97
CA LEU A 153 -16.06 4.96 12.09
C LEU A 153 -17.58 4.94 12.33
N GLY A 154 -18.09 4.05 13.21
CA GLY A 154 -19.52 3.78 13.42
C GLY A 154 -20.11 2.94 12.31
#